data_AF-A6K5Y7-F1
#
_entry.id   AF-A6K5Y7-F1
#
_cell.length_a   1.000
_cell.length_b   1.000
_cell.length_c   1.000
_cell.angle_alpha   90.00
_cell.angle_beta   90.00
_cell.angle_gamma   90.00
#
_symmetry.space_group_name_H-M   'P 1'
#
loop_
_entity.id
_entity.type
_entity.pdbx_description
1 polymer ?
#
loop_
_entity_poly.entity_id
_entity_poly.type
_entity_poly.pdbx_seq_one_letter_code
_entity_poly.pdbx_strand_id
1 'polypeptide(L)'
;MLRPLLLLWLWGRLRALTQGTPAGTAPTKDVVDLEFYTKRLFQSVSPSFLSITIDASLATDPRFLTFLGSPRLRALARGLSPAYLRFGGTKTDFLIFDPNKEPTSEERSYWQSQDNNDICGSERVSADVLRKLQMEWPFQELLLLREQYQREFKNSTYSRSSVDMLYSFAKCSRLDLIFGLNALLRTPDLRWNSSNAQLLLNYCSSKGYNISWELGNEPNSFWKKAQISIDGLQLGEDFVELHKLLQKSAFQNAKLYGPDIGQPRGKTVKLLRSFLKAGGEVIDSLTWHHYYLNGRVATKEDFLSSDVLDTFILSVQKILKVTKEMTPGKKVWLGETSSAYGGGAPLLSDTFAAGFMWITGSLSCSRNW
;
A
#
# COMPACT_ATOMS: atom_id res chain seq x y z
N MET A 1 -28.58 -0.98 -41.25
CA MET A 1 -27.99 0.34 -41.56
C MET A 1 -28.46 1.35 -40.51
N LEU A 2 -27.65 1.62 -39.49
CA LEU A 2 -27.79 2.78 -38.62
C LEU A 2 -26.37 3.25 -38.25
N ARG A 3 -26.13 4.55 -38.43
CA ARG A 3 -24.83 5.22 -38.36
C ARG A 3 -24.28 5.29 -36.93
N PRO A 4 -22.95 5.27 -36.73
CA PRO A 4 -22.34 5.49 -35.43
C PRO A 4 -22.27 7.00 -35.10
N LEU A 5 -22.56 7.34 -33.84
CA LEU A 5 -22.30 8.67 -33.27
C LEU A 5 -20.79 8.85 -33.06
N LEU A 6 -20.17 9.72 -33.85
CA LEU A 6 -18.86 10.29 -33.54
C LEU A 6 -19.01 11.32 -32.41
N LEU A 7 -18.41 11.05 -31.25
CA LEU A 7 -18.14 12.08 -30.26
C LEU A 7 -17.09 13.05 -30.82
N LEU A 8 -17.52 14.28 -31.08
CA LEU A 8 -16.67 15.41 -31.45
C LEU A 8 -15.67 15.69 -30.32
N TRP A 9 -14.39 15.58 -30.67
CA TRP A 9 -13.29 16.15 -29.92
C TRP A 9 -13.42 17.67 -29.90
N LEU A 10 -13.57 18.27 -28.72
CA LEU A 10 -13.42 19.70 -28.50
C LEU A 10 -11.93 20.08 -28.60
N TRP A 11 -11.46 20.30 -29.83
CA TRP A 11 -10.23 21.05 -30.05
C TRP A 11 -10.54 22.54 -29.88
N GLY A 12 -10.02 23.13 -28.79
CA GLY A 12 -9.94 24.57 -28.65
C GLY A 12 -9.20 25.17 -29.85
N ARG A 13 -9.78 26.20 -30.47
CA ARG A 13 -9.17 26.91 -31.60
C ARG A 13 -7.87 27.58 -31.14
N LEU A 14 -6.74 27.10 -31.65
CA LEU A 14 -5.48 27.86 -31.69
C LEU A 14 -5.71 29.09 -32.58
N ARG A 15 -5.65 30.29 -31.99
CA ARG A 15 -5.76 31.56 -32.71
C ARG A 15 -4.35 32.07 -33.02
N ALA A 16 -4.08 32.34 -34.29
CA ALA A 16 -2.84 32.97 -34.74
C ALA A 16 -2.76 34.41 -34.21
N LEU A 17 -1.58 34.80 -33.71
CA LEU A 17 -1.26 36.15 -33.26
C LEU A 17 -1.16 37.11 -34.46
N THR A 18 -2.01 38.13 -34.49
CA THR A 18 -1.84 39.32 -35.34
C THR A 18 -1.62 40.54 -34.46
N GLN A 19 -0.57 41.32 -34.78
CA GLN A 19 -0.14 42.52 -34.07
C GLN A 19 -1.17 43.65 -34.18
N GLY A 20 -1.48 44.27 -33.04
CA GLY A 20 -2.25 45.52 -32.92
C GLY A 20 -2.31 45.96 -31.45
N THR A 21 -1.70 47.09 -31.14
CA THR A 21 -1.54 47.69 -29.79
C THR A 21 -2.66 48.74 -29.50
N PRO A 22 -2.87 49.17 -28.24
CA PRO A 22 -3.72 48.51 -27.26
C PRO A 22 -4.94 49.36 -26.85
N ALA A 23 -6.10 48.74 -26.68
CA ALA A 23 -7.21 49.34 -25.92
C ALA A 23 -7.14 48.80 -24.49
N GLY A 24 -7.10 49.71 -23.51
CA GLY A 24 -6.93 49.41 -22.09
C GLY A 24 -8.02 48.48 -21.54
N THR A 25 -7.76 47.19 -21.58
CA THR A 25 -8.36 46.20 -20.69
C THR A 25 -7.38 45.99 -19.56
N ALA A 26 -7.81 46.23 -18.32
CA ALA A 26 -7.05 45.84 -17.13
C ALA A 26 -6.51 44.41 -17.33
N PRO A 27 -5.21 44.14 -17.07
CA PRO A 27 -4.68 42.81 -17.26
C PRO A 27 -5.49 41.86 -16.38
N THR A 28 -6.11 40.86 -16.98
CA THR A 28 -6.59 39.67 -16.27
C THR A 28 -5.37 39.14 -15.51
N LYS A 29 -5.35 39.34 -14.19
CA LYS A 29 -4.18 39.13 -13.33
C LYS A 29 -3.70 37.67 -13.23
N ASP A 30 -4.40 36.75 -13.87
CA ASP A 30 -4.23 35.31 -13.69
C ASP A 30 -3.95 34.57 -15.02
N VAL A 31 -3.11 35.14 -15.89
CA VAL A 31 -2.61 34.44 -17.07
C VAL A 31 -1.28 33.77 -16.72
N VAL A 32 -1.22 32.45 -16.87
CA VAL A 32 -0.01 31.64 -16.66
C VAL A 32 0.32 30.89 -17.94
N ASP A 33 1.53 31.08 -18.46
CA ASP A 33 2.04 30.36 -19.61
C ASP A 33 2.55 28.97 -19.20
N LEU A 34 2.19 27.94 -19.98
CA LEU A 34 2.63 26.56 -19.76
C LEU A 34 3.62 26.14 -20.83
N GLU A 35 4.78 25.66 -20.41
CA GLU A 35 5.79 25.09 -21.30
C GLU A 35 5.71 23.56 -21.31
N PHE A 36 5.61 22.98 -22.52
CA PHE A 36 5.48 21.54 -22.71
C PHE A 36 6.77 20.94 -23.27
N TYR A 37 7.35 19.98 -22.53
CA TYR A 37 8.57 19.27 -22.92
C TYR A 37 8.23 17.85 -23.41
N THR A 38 7.91 17.70 -24.69
CA THR A 38 7.42 16.42 -25.27
C THR A 38 8.46 15.63 -26.06
N LYS A 39 9.67 16.16 -26.26
CA LYS A 39 10.72 15.53 -27.08
C LYS A 39 11.45 14.37 -26.40
N ARG A 40 11.38 14.26 -25.07
CA ARG A 40 12.10 13.26 -24.28
C ARG A 40 11.14 12.61 -23.29
N LEU A 41 11.12 11.28 -23.26
CA LEU A 41 10.49 10.54 -22.18
C LEU A 41 11.33 10.71 -20.91
N PHE A 42 10.72 11.29 -19.87
CA PHE A 42 11.38 11.42 -18.56
C PHE A 42 11.41 10.07 -17.85
N GLN A 43 10.25 9.45 -17.68
CA GLN A 43 10.07 8.17 -17.03
C GLN A 43 8.86 7.41 -17.57
N SER A 44 8.80 6.10 -17.31
CA SER A 44 7.64 5.26 -17.56
C SER A 44 7.23 4.58 -16.27
N VAL A 45 6.02 4.87 -15.82
CA VAL A 45 5.42 4.24 -14.64
C VAL A 45 4.76 2.91 -15.00
N SER A 46 4.52 2.08 -13.97
CA SER A 46 3.74 0.84 -14.12
C SER A 46 2.29 1.14 -14.51
N PRO A 47 1.60 0.27 -15.27
CA PRO A 47 0.14 0.31 -15.38
C PRO A 47 -0.55 0.31 -14.01
N SER A 48 0.06 -0.37 -13.02
CA SER A 48 -0.39 -0.42 -11.63
C SER A 48 0.16 0.73 -10.77
N PHE A 49 0.46 1.89 -11.36
CA PHE A 49 1.05 3.03 -10.64
C PHE A 49 0.19 3.48 -9.45
N LEU A 50 -1.13 3.57 -9.65
CA LEU A 50 -2.09 3.95 -8.62
C LEU A 50 -2.58 2.71 -7.86
N SER A 51 -1.77 2.24 -6.93
CA SER A 51 -2.07 1.05 -6.11
C SER A 51 -2.65 1.41 -4.73
N ILE A 52 -3.22 0.42 -4.03
CA ILE A 52 -3.91 0.61 -2.75
C ILE A 52 -3.46 -0.39 -1.69
N THR A 53 -3.76 -0.07 -0.43
CA THR A 53 -3.43 -0.89 0.74
C THR A 53 -4.69 -1.23 1.54
N ILE A 54 -4.78 -2.45 2.04
CA ILE A 54 -5.63 -2.81 3.19
C ILE A 54 -4.69 -2.96 4.39
N ASP A 55 -4.95 -2.19 5.44
CA ASP A 55 -4.14 -2.27 6.65
C ASP A 55 -4.29 -3.64 7.32
N ALA A 56 -3.16 -4.25 7.67
CA ALA A 56 -3.07 -5.55 8.32
C ALA A 56 -3.85 -5.62 9.65
N SER A 57 -4.07 -4.48 10.30
CA SER A 57 -4.88 -4.36 11.51
C SER A 57 -6.34 -4.81 11.33
N LEU A 58 -6.86 -4.86 10.10
CA LEU A 58 -8.17 -5.45 9.80
C LEU A 58 -8.24 -6.93 10.19
N ALA A 59 -7.09 -7.64 10.18
CA ALA A 59 -6.99 -9.03 10.62
C ALA A 59 -6.71 -9.21 12.12
N THR A 60 -6.67 -8.12 12.91
CA THR A 60 -6.60 -8.21 14.39
C THR A 60 -7.80 -8.97 14.94
N ASP A 61 -8.98 -8.67 14.39
CA ASP A 61 -10.18 -9.50 14.52
C ASP A 61 -10.60 -9.94 13.10
N PRO A 62 -10.25 -11.18 12.69
CA PRO A 62 -10.46 -11.66 11.33
C PRO A 62 -11.91 -11.61 10.84
N ARG A 63 -12.90 -11.48 11.74
CA ARG A 63 -14.32 -11.33 11.38
C ARG A 63 -14.55 -10.19 10.38
N PHE A 64 -13.81 -9.09 10.54
CA PHE A 64 -13.97 -7.89 9.72
C PHE A 64 -13.38 -8.03 8.29
N LEU A 65 -12.57 -9.06 8.02
CA LEU A 65 -12.20 -9.41 6.65
C LEU A 65 -13.41 -9.80 5.79
N THR A 66 -14.55 -10.14 6.42
CA THR A 66 -15.83 -10.38 5.74
C THR A 66 -16.36 -9.17 4.98
N PHE A 67 -15.93 -7.94 5.31
CA PHE A 67 -16.25 -6.77 4.49
C PHE A 67 -15.69 -6.86 3.07
N LEU A 68 -14.61 -7.60 2.85
CA LEU A 68 -14.01 -7.83 1.53
C LEU A 68 -14.89 -8.70 0.62
N GLY A 69 -15.89 -9.38 1.18
CA GLY A 69 -16.95 -10.05 0.44
C GLY A 69 -17.97 -9.09 -0.20
N SER A 70 -17.99 -7.80 0.20
CA SER A 70 -18.98 -6.81 -0.25
C SER A 70 -18.90 -6.57 -1.77
N PRO A 71 -20.01 -6.73 -2.51
CA PRO A 71 -20.06 -6.42 -3.95
C PRO A 71 -19.74 -4.96 -4.24
N ARG A 72 -20.17 -4.04 -3.36
CA ARG A 72 -19.87 -2.61 -3.46
C ARG A 72 -18.36 -2.37 -3.37
N LEU A 73 -17.70 -3.00 -2.40
CA LEU A 73 -16.25 -2.81 -2.21
C LEU A 73 -15.46 -3.40 -3.38
N ARG A 74 -15.86 -4.58 -3.87
CA ARG A 74 -15.27 -5.20 -5.07
C ARG A 74 -15.46 -4.34 -6.32
N ALA A 75 -16.63 -3.73 -6.51
CA ALA A 75 -16.88 -2.85 -7.65
C ALA A 75 -16.00 -1.59 -7.60
N LEU A 76 -15.86 -0.97 -6.43
CA LEU A 76 -14.97 0.17 -6.21
C LEU A 76 -13.50 -0.21 -6.46
N ALA A 77 -13.04 -1.32 -5.89
CA ALA A 77 -11.67 -1.82 -6.07
C ALA A 77 -11.37 -2.18 -7.53
N ARG A 78 -12.32 -2.79 -8.24
CA ARG A 78 -12.18 -3.11 -9.67
C ARG A 78 -12.04 -1.86 -10.54
N GLY A 79 -12.65 -0.74 -10.14
CA GLY A 79 -12.47 0.56 -10.81
C GLY A 79 -11.04 1.10 -10.78
N LEU A 80 -10.19 0.55 -9.90
CA LEU A 80 -8.77 0.91 -9.77
C LEU A 80 -7.85 -0.07 -10.51
N SER A 81 -8.38 -1.15 -11.10
CA SER A 81 -7.58 -2.13 -11.84
C SER A 81 -7.05 -1.55 -13.16
N PRO A 82 -5.80 -1.87 -13.57
CA PRO A 82 -4.83 -2.69 -12.86
C PRO A 82 -4.17 -1.93 -11.70
N ALA A 83 -4.04 -2.59 -10.55
CA ALA A 83 -3.39 -2.05 -9.36
C ALA A 83 -2.88 -3.17 -8.46
N TYR A 84 -1.84 -2.89 -7.68
CA TYR A 84 -1.47 -3.74 -6.55
C TYR A 84 -2.42 -3.49 -5.38
N LEU A 85 -2.72 -4.57 -4.66
CA LEU A 85 -3.35 -4.53 -3.36
C LEU A 85 -2.32 -4.98 -2.33
N ARG A 86 -1.78 -4.05 -1.56
CA ARG A 86 -0.89 -4.38 -0.44
C ARG A 86 -1.72 -4.74 0.80
N PHE A 87 -1.47 -5.89 1.40
CA PHE A 87 -1.93 -6.23 2.74
C PHE A 87 -0.74 -6.11 3.69
N GLY A 88 -0.67 -4.98 4.40
CA GLY A 88 0.51 -4.58 5.18
C GLY A 88 0.17 -3.46 6.18
N GLY A 89 1.18 -2.90 6.86
CA GLY A 89 0.98 -1.91 7.94
C GLY A 89 1.52 -2.41 9.27
N THR A 90 1.33 -1.66 10.36
CA THR A 90 2.00 -1.96 11.65
C THR A 90 1.73 -3.39 12.14
N LYS A 91 0.49 -3.89 11.97
CA LYS A 91 0.07 -5.20 12.47
C LYS A 91 0.72 -6.37 11.72
N THR A 92 1.34 -6.15 10.57
CA THR A 92 2.10 -7.16 9.80
C THR A 92 3.04 -7.96 10.70
N ASP A 93 3.78 -7.27 11.55
CA ASP A 93 4.78 -7.86 12.44
C ASP A 93 4.21 -8.45 13.75
N PHE A 94 2.89 -8.48 13.87
CA PHE A 94 2.16 -9.04 15.02
C PHE A 94 1.07 -10.02 14.57
N LEU A 95 1.05 -10.39 13.29
CA LEU A 95 0.17 -11.42 12.76
C LEU A 95 0.91 -12.75 12.64
N ILE A 96 0.27 -13.84 13.05
CA ILE A 96 0.80 -15.20 13.00
C ILE A 96 -0.17 -16.08 12.24
N PHE A 97 0.30 -16.75 11.19
CA PHE A 97 -0.54 -17.70 10.47
C PHE A 97 -0.76 -18.94 11.32
N ASP A 98 -2.01 -19.31 11.56
CA ASP A 98 -2.36 -20.56 12.25
C ASP A 98 -3.29 -21.38 11.35
N PRO A 99 -2.78 -22.44 10.69
CA PRO A 99 -3.58 -23.28 9.80
C PRO A 99 -4.68 -24.05 10.54
N ASN A 100 -4.57 -24.22 11.86
CA ASN A 100 -5.53 -24.94 12.69
C ASN A 100 -6.55 -24.01 13.35
N LYS A 101 -6.42 -22.69 13.17
CA LYS A 101 -7.41 -21.73 13.66
C LYS A 101 -8.73 -21.93 12.93
N GLU A 102 -9.76 -22.25 13.71
CA GLU A 102 -11.12 -22.34 13.21
C GLU A 102 -11.62 -20.97 12.72
N PRO A 103 -12.27 -20.90 11.53
CA PRO A 103 -12.91 -19.67 11.07
C PRO A 103 -14.02 -19.23 12.03
N THR A 104 -14.30 -17.93 12.08
CA THR A 104 -15.41 -17.41 12.89
C THR A 104 -16.76 -17.79 12.29
N SER A 105 -17.84 -17.55 13.04
CA SER A 105 -19.20 -17.76 12.50
C SER A 105 -19.49 -16.91 11.26
N GLU A 106 -18.98 -15.68 11.22
CA GLU A 106 -19.13 -14.74 10.11
C GLU A 106 -18.34 -15.22 8.88
N GLU A 107 -17.10 -15.68 9.08
CA GLU A 107 -16.29 -16.28 8.00
C GLU A 107 -16.95 -17.56 7.47
N ARG A 108 -17.43 -18.46 8.35
CA ARG A 108 -18.14 -19.67 7.93
C ARG A 108 -19.41 -19.35 7.15
N SER A 109 -20.22 -18.41 7.63
CA SER A 109 -21.45 -18.00 6.95
C SER A 109 -21.14 -17.41 5.57
N TYR A 110 -20.08 -16.61 5.45
CA TYR A 110 -19.60 -16.12 4.16
C TYR A 110 -19.24 -17.26 3.21
N TRP A 111 -18.42 -18.22 3.64
CA TRP A 111 -17.98 -19.32 2.77
C TRP A 111 -19.09 -20.31 2.40
N GLN A 112 -20.01 -20.62 3.32
CA GLN A 112 -21.18 -21.47 3.03
C GLN A 112 -22.07 -20.88 1.93
N SER A 113 -22.15 -19.54 1.84
CA SER A 113 -22.87 -18.87 0.76
C SER A 113 -22.14 -18.88 -0.60
N GLN A 114 -20.90 -19.39 -0.65
CA GLN A 114 -20.10 -19.51 -1.88
C GLN A 114 -20.20 -20.88 -2.55
N ASP A 115 -20.61 -21.93 -1.82
CA ASP A 115 -20.61 -23.29 -2.36
C ASP A 115 -21.56 -23.40 -3.58
N ASN A 116 -21.02 -23.92 -4.69
CA ASN A 116 -21.63 -24.07 -6.04
C ASN A 116 -21.63 -22.87 -7.00
N ASN A 117 -20.88 -21.81 -6.70
CA ASN A 117 -21.16 -20.51 -7.30
C ASN A 117 -19.84 -19.76 -7.63
N ASP A 118 -19.67 -19.14 -8.81
CA ASP A 118 -18.45 -18.39 -9.21
C ASP A 118 -18.08 -17.29 -8.20
N ILE A 119 -17.01 -17.46 -7.41
CA ILE A 119 -16.61 -16.58 -6.28
C ILE A 119 -16.62 -15.09 -6.65
N CYS A 120 -16.36 -14.74 -7.91
CA CYS A 120 -16.29 -13.36 -8.36
C CYS A 120 -17.63 -12.79 -8.88
N GLY A 121 -18.61 -13.65 -9.15
CA GLY A 121 -19.82 -13.34 -9.91
C GLY A 121 -21.11 -13.14 -9.09
N SER A 122 -21.14 -13.28 -7.76
CA SER A 122 -22.39 -13.01 -7.01
C SER A 122 -22.25 -12.21 -5.72
N GLU A 123 -23.40 -11.67 -5.32
CA GLU A 123 -23.65 -10.96 -4.07
C GLU A 123 -23.83 -11.95 -2.92
N ARG A 124 -22.87 -12.00 -1.98
CA ARG A 124 -22.71 -13.19 -1.12
C ARG A 124 -22.11 -12.93 0.26
N VAL A 125 -22.40 -11.79 0.87
CA VAL A 125 -22.30 -11.69 2.33
C VAL A 125 -23.72 -11.65 2.83
N SER A 126 -24.08 -12.56 3.75
CA SER A 126 -25.40 -12.51 4.40
C SER A 126 -25.67 -11.11 4.92
N ALA A 127 -26.84 -10.55 4.59
CA ALA A 127 -27.21 -9.20 5.01
C ALA A 127 -27.15 -9.04 6.54
N ASP A 128 -27.47 -10.10 7.28
CA ASP A 128 -27.41 -10.13 8.74
C ASP A 128 -25.97 -10.07 9.25
N VAL A 129 -25.06 -10.83 8.63
CA VAL A 129 -23.62 -10.80 8.95
C VAL A 129 -23.05 -9.42 8.66
N LEU A 130 -23.36 -8.86 7.49
CA LEU A 130 -22.88 -7.53 7.10
C LEU A 130 -23.41 -6.45 8.05
N ARG A 131 -24.70 -6.48 8.38
CA ARG A 131 -25.32 -5.52 9.31
C ARG A 131 -24.72 -5.63 10.71
N LYS A 132 -24.50 -6.85 11.20
CA LYS A 132 -23.83 -7.10 12.49
C LYS A 132 -22.43 -6.48 12.51
N LEU A 133 -21.61 -6.79 11.51
CA LEU A 133 -20.25 -6.26 11.43
C LEU A 133 -20.23 -4.74 11.26
N GLN A 134 -21.16 -4.16 10.51
CA GLN A 134 -21.31 -2.71 10.38
C GLN A 134 -21.66 -2.02 11.70
N MET A 135 -22.48 -2.65 12.56
CA MET A 135 -22.78 -2.12 13.89
C MET A 135 -21.57 -2.22 14.84
N GLU A 136 -20.75 -3.26 14.72
CA GLU A 136 -19.54 -3.45 15.54
C GLU A 136 -18.33 -2.63 15.04
N TRP A 137 -18.33 -2.23 13.76
CA TRP A 137 -17.18 -1.59 13.12
C TRP A 137 -16.72 -0.29 13.78
N PRO A 138 -17.60 0.69 14.13
CA PRO A 138 -17.14 1.93 14.76
C PRO A 138 -16.39 1.70 16.08
N PHE A 139 -16.80 0.68 16.84
CA PHE A 139 -16.10 0.30 18.06
C PHE A 139 -14.76 -0.37 17.75
N GLN A 140 -14.73 -1.27 16.77
CA GLN A 140 -13.50 -1.90 16.30
C GLN A 140 -12.49 -0.87 15.78
N GLU A 141 -12.93 0.07 14.95
CA GLU A 141 -12.09 1.15 14.40
C GLU A 141 -11.44 1.97 15.53
N LEU A 142 -12.20 2.32 16.56
CA LEU A 142 -11.67 3.00 17.75
C LEU A 142 -10.59 2.17 18.46
N LEU A 143 -10.79 0.85 18.60
CA LEU A 143 -9.80 -0.04 19.20
C LEU A 143 -8.50 -0.10 18.38
N LEU A 144 -8.60 -0.21 17.05
CA LEU A 144 -7.45 -0.25 16.16
C LEU A 144 -6.66 1.08 16.21
N LEU A 145 -7.37 2.22 16.16
CA LEU A 145 -6.74 3.55 16.27
C LEU A 145 -6.07 3.75 17.65
N ARG A 146 -6.70 3.25 18.73
CA ARG A 146 -6.14 3.31 20.08
C ARG A 146 -4.90 2.43 20.22
N GLU A 147 -4.90 1.22 19.68
CA GLU A 147 -3.72 0.34 19.66
C GLU A 147 -2.54 1.04 18.97
N GLN A 148 -2.77 1.64 17.80
CA GLN A 148 -1.77 2.41 17.07
C GLN A 148 -1.30 3.65 17.85
N TYR A 149 -2.20 4.29 18.60
CA TYR A 149 -1.86 5.43 19.46
C TYR A 149 -0.93 5.03 20.61
N GLN A 150 -1.29 3.95 21.32
CA GLN A 150 -0.58 3.46 22.50
C GLN A 150 0.73 2.76 22.15
N ARG A 151 0.85 2.24 20.92
CA ARG A 151 1.98 1.44 20.43
C ARG A 151 2.18 0.15 21.21
N GLU A 152 1.11 -0.37 21.77
CA GLU A 152 1.07 -1.63 22.52
C GLU A 152 0.42 -2.70 21.66
N PHE A 153 1.22 -3.32 20.79
CA PHE A 153 0.71 -4.30 19.84
C PHE A 153 0.78 -5.71 20.41
N LYS A 154 -0.34 -6.43 20.30
CA LYS A 154 -0.41 -7.85 20.68
C LYS A 154 -0.40 -8.74 19.46
N ASN A 155 0.15 -9.94 19.61
CA ASN A 155 0.08 -10.97 18.59
C ASN A 155 -1.37 -11.44 18.42
N SER A 156 -1.79 -11.58 17.16
CA SER A 156 -3.07 -12.16 16.78
C SER A 156 -2.86 -13.21 15.69
N THR A 157 -3.68 -14.26 15.71
CA THR A 157 -3.62 -15.31 14.70
C THR A 157 -4.71 -15.14 13.65
N TYR A 158 -4.38 -15.47 12.39
CA TYR A 158 -5.32 -15.51 11.28
C TYR A 158 -5.35 -16.90 10.64
N SER A 159 -6.50 -17.26 10.07
CA SER A 159 -6.77 -18.63 9.59
C SER A 159 -6.53 -18.77 8.09
N ARG A 160 -6.65 -20.00 7.58
CA ARG A 160 -6.75 -20.30 6.15
C ARG A 160 -7.88 -19.53 5.47
N SER A 161 -9.03 -19.40 6.14
CA SER A 161 -10.17 -18.61 5.66
C SER A 161 -9.79 -17.15 5.45
N SER A 162 -9.10 -16.55 6.41
CA SER A 162 -8.69 -15.14 6.33
C SER A 162 -7.81 -14.86 5.10
N VAL A 163 -6.86 -15.77 4.79
CA VAL A 163 -6.03 -15.72 3.58
C VAL A 163 -6.86 -15.86 2.32
N ASP A 164 -7.80 -16.82 2.29
CA ASP A 164 -8.69 -17.05 1.15
C ASP A 164 -9.57 -15.83 0.84
N MET A 165 -10.01 -15.10 1.87
CA MET A 165 -10.84 -13.90 1.70
C MET A 165 -10.06 -12.75 1.08
N LEU A 166 -8.83 -12.50 1.56
CA LEU A 166 -7.92 -11.50 0.99
C LEU A 166 -7.59 -11.82 -0.47
N TYR A 167 -7.18 -13.06 -0.75
CA TYR A 167 -6.83 -13.48 -2.10
C TYR A 167 -8.04 -13.40 -3.05
N SER A 168 -9.21 -13.88 -2.61
CA SER A 168 -10.44 -13.82 -3.41
C SER A 168 -10.84 -12.38 -3.72
N PHE A 169 -10.73 -11.47 -2.75
CA PHE A 169 -11.01 -10.05 -2.97
C PHE A 169 -10.09 -9.44 -4.02
N ALA A 170 -8.77 -9.66 -3.91
CA ALA A 170 -7.78 -9.18 -4.87
C ALA A 170 -8.09 -9.73 -6.28
N LYS A 171 -8.20 -11.06 -6.39
CA LYS A 171 -8.46 -11.76 -7.65
C LYS A 171 -9.75 -11.29 -8.32
N CYS A 172 -10.87 -11.22 -7.57
CA CYS A 172 -12.16 -10.82 -8.12
C CYS A 172 -12.27 -9.31 -8.43
N SER A 173 -11.38 -8.50 -7.84
CA SER A 173 -11.23 -7.08 -8.14
C SER A 173 -10.16 -6.81 -9.19
N ARG A 174 -9.51 -7.85 -9.75
CA ARG A 174 -8.41 -7.75 -10.72
C ARG A 174 -7.23 -6.92 -10.19
N LEU A 175 -6.88 -7.18 -8.94
CA LEU A 175 -5.75 -6.57 -8.26
C LEU A 175 -4.69 -7.63 -7.96
N ASP A 176 -3.42 -7.23 -8.01
CA ASP A 176 -2.28 -8.09 -7.71
C ASP A 176 -1.95 -8.01 -6.22
N LEU A 177 -2.16 -9.10 -5.48
CA LEU A 177 -1.97 -9.12 -4.03
C LEU A 177 -0.48 -9.13 -3.67
N ILE A 178 -0.09 -8.18 -2.82
CA ILE A 178 1.18 -8.16 -2.09
C ILE A 178 0.88 -8.44 -0.61
N PHE A 179 1.51 -9.44 -0.02
CA PHE A 179 1.27 -9.84 1.37
C PHE A 179 2.53 -9.62 2.23
N GLY A 180 2.40 -8.80 3.27
CA GLY A 180 3.47 -8.59 4.26
C GLY A 180 3.60 -9.75 5.24
N LEU A 181 4.80 -10.32 5.33
CA LEU A 181 5.15 -11.34 6.31
C LEU A 181 5.67 -10.72 7.61
N ASN A 182 5.45 -11.42 8.72
CA ASN A 182 5.88 -11.00 10.05
C ASN A 182 7.42 -11.13 10.19
N ALA A 183 8.11 -10.00 10.33
CA ALA A 183 9.56 -9.97 10.52
C ALA A 183 9.99 -9.99 11.99
N LEU A 184 9.08 -9.98 12.97
CA LEU A 184 9.40 -10.02 14.40
C LEU A 184 9.37 -11.44 15.00
N LEU A 185 9.10 -12.47 14.19
CA LEU A 185 9.37 -13.85 14.58
C LEU A 185 10.88 -14.07 14.55
N ARG A 186 11.49 -14.18 15.74
CA ARG A 186 12.96 -14.19 15.89
C ARG A 186 13.44 -15.43 16.62
N THR A 187 14.60 -15.91 16.23
CA THR A 187 15.40 -16.90 16.97
C THR A 187 16.13 -16.23 18.15
N PRO A 188 16.72 -16.99 19.09
CA PRO A 188 17.50 -16.43 20.18
C PRO A 188 18.69 -15.57 19.75
N ASP A 189 19.26 -15.83 18.57
CA ASP A 189 20.34 -15.07 17.94
C ASP A 189 19.82 -13.92 17.03
N LEU A 190 18.55 -13.53 17.16
CA LEU A 190 17.90 -12.42 16.43
C LEU A 190 17.79 -12.57 14.92
N ARG A 191 18.02 -13.77 14.38
CA ARG A 191 17.69 -14.09 12.99
C ARG A 191 16.19 -14.26 12.81
N TRP A 192 15.71 -14.01 11.60
CA TRP A 192 14.31 -14.25 11.29
C TRP A 192 13.97 -15.74 11.35
N ASN A 193 12.94 -16.10 12.12
CA ASN A 193 12.41 -17.46 12.16
C ASN A 193 11.34 -17.62 11.07
N SER A 194 11.75 -18.18 9.95
CA SER A 194 10.93 -18.35 8.75
C SER A 194 9.87 -19.46 8.83
N SER A 195 9.82 -20.23 9.94
CA SER A 195 8.93 -21.41 10.07
C SER A 195 7.45 -21.07 9.86
N ASN A 196 6.97 -19.94 10.39
CA ASN A 196 5.57 -19.54 10.21
C ASN A 196 5.28 -19.09 8.77
N ALA A 197 6.21 -18.37 8.13
CA ALA A 197 6.10 -18.01 6.73
C ALA A 197 6.07 -19.26 5.83
N GLN A 198 6.87 -20.29 6.14
CA GLN A 198 6.85 -21.55 5.41
C GLN A 198 5.47 -22.24 5.47
N LEU A 199 4.79 -22.21 6.63
CA LEU A 199 3.42 -22.73 6.74
C LEU A 199 2.45 -22.00 5.79
N LEU A 200 2.54 -20.67 5.73
CA LEU A 200 1.71 -19.85 4.85
C LEU A 200 2.04 -20.10 3.38
N LEU A 201 3.32 -20.10 3.01
CA LEU A 201 3.78 -20.37 1.64
C LEU A 201 3.32 -21.75 1.16
N ASN A 202 3.37 -22.77 2.01
CA ASN A 202 2.88 -24.12 1.70
C ASN A 202 1.37 -24.12 1.47
N TYR A 203 0.61 -23.40 2.30
CA TYR A 203 -0.83 -23.26 2.14
C TYR A 203 -1.19 -22.53 0.83
N CYS A 204 -0.58 -21.38 0.56
CA CYS A 204 -0.83 -20.63 -0.68
C CYS A 204 -0.40 -21.42 -1.92
N SER A 205 0.68 -22.20 -1.84
CA SER A 205 1.12 -23.10 -2.92
C SER A 205 0.09 -24.19 -3.19
N SER A 206 -0.47 -24.83 -2.15
CA SER A 206 -1.47 -25.90 -2.33
C SER A 206 -2.80 -25.38 -2.92
N LYS A 207 -3.08 -24.08 -2.77
CA LYS A 207 -4.23 -23.40 -3.35
C LYS A 207 -3.95 -22.80 -4.74
N GLY A 208 -2.71 -22.86 -5.22
CA GLY A 208 -2.30 -22.26 -6.50
C GLY A 208 -2.44 -20.74 -6.53
N TYR A 209 -2.24 -20.07 -5.40
CA TYR A 209 -2.36 -18.62 -5.30
C TYR A 209 -1.16 -17.92 -5.92
N ASN A 210 -1.40 -16.84 -6.65
CA ASN A 210 -0.36 -15.96 -7.19
C ASN A 210 -0.24 -14.71 -6.31
N ILE A 211 0.75 -14.69 -5.43
CA ILE A 211 0.94 -13.66 -4.41
C ILE A 211 2.39 -13.18 -4.47
N SER A 212 2.58 -11.86 -4.35
CA SER A 212 3.89 -11.25 -4.12
C SER A 212 4.08 -10.96 -2.63
N TRP A 213 5.32 -10.79 -2.19
CA TRP A 213 5.66 -10.81 -0.77
C TRP A 213 6.45 -9.58 -0.33
N GLU A 214 6.21 -9.17 0.91
CA GLU A 214 7.03 -8.24 1.69
C GLU A 214 7.46 -8.94 2.98
N LEU A 215 8.49 -8.41 3.66
CA LEU A 215 8.91 -8.89 4.98
C LEU A 215 9.09 -7.73 5.96
N GLY A 216 8.13 -7.62 6.86
CA GLY A 216 8.06 -6.60 7.90
C GLY A 216 7.56 -5.25 7.44
N ASN A 217 7.23 -4.40 8.41
CA ASN A 217 6.70 -3.06 8.16
C ASN A 217 7.40 -2.03 9.04
N GLU A 218 7.98 -0.99 8.43
CA GLU A 218 8.75 0.06 9.11
C GLU A 218 9.76 -0.48 10.15
N PRO A 219 10.74 -1.31 9.73
CA PRO A 219 11.74 -1.90 10.64
C PRO A 219 12.51 -0.86 11.45
N ASN A 220 12.64 0.36 10.92
CA ASN A 220 13.21 1.53 11.62
C ASN A 220 12.49 1.90 12.93
N SER A 221 11.28 1.38 13.18
CA SER A 221 10.51 1.61 14.40
C SER A 221 10.32 0.37 15.27
N PHE A 222 10.91 -0.78 14.95
CA PHE A 222 10.77 -2.03 15.73
C PHE A 222 11.09 -1.87 17.21
N TRP A 223 12.15 -1.12 17.56
CA TRP A 223 12.45 -0.84 18.97
C TRP A 223 11.26 -0.21 19.71
N LYS A 224 10.58 0.75 19.08
CA LYS A 224 9.43 1.43 19.69
C LYS A 224 8.18 0.55 19.78
N LYS A 225 8.05 -0.43 18.88
CA LYS A 225 6.84 -1.28 18.75
C LYS A 225 6.93 -2.59 19.52
N ALA A 226 8.13 -3.14 19.65
CA ALA A 226 8.37 -4.49 20.15
C ALA A 226 9.61 -4.63 21.05
N GLN A 227 10.34 -3.54 21.32
CA GLN A 227 11.60 -3.55 22.08
C GLN A 227 12.67 -4.49 21.49
N ILE A 228 12.58 -4.77 20.18
CA ILE A 228 13.56 -5.53 19.40
C ILE A 228 14.23 -4.57 18.42
N SER A 229 15.55 -4.60 18.34
CA SER A 229 16.32 -3.80 17.38
C SER A 229 16.95 -4.73 16.35
N ILE A 230 16.53 -4.59 15.09
CA ILE A 230 17.12 -5.27 13.93
C ILE A 230 17.78 -4.19 13.07
N ASP A 231 19.07 -4.35 12.80
CA ASP A 231 19.75 -3.46 11.87
C ASP A 231 19.49 -3.86 10.42
N GLY A 232 19.90 -3.02 9.46
CA GLY A 232 19.63 -3.33 8.06
C GLY A 232 20.46 -4.50 7.52
N LEU A 233 21.63 -4.81 8.09
CA LEU A 233 22.40 -5.97 7.62
C LEU A 233 21.64 -7.26 7.94
N GLN A 234 21.21 -7.42 9.20
CA GLN A 234 20.42 -8.59 9.60
C GLN A 234 19.10 -8.66 8.82
N LEU A 235 18.41 -7.53 8.65
CA LEU A 235 17.19 -7.52 7.83
C LEU A 235 17.46 -7.94 6.38
N GLY A 236 18.59 -7.53 5.80
CA GLY A 236 18.99 -7.95 4.45
C GLY A 236 19.21 -9.46 4.36
N GLU A 237 19.87 -10.06 5.36
CA GLU A 237 20.03 -11.52 5.45
C GLU A 237 18.67 -12.24 5.61
N ASP A 238 17.74 -11.67 6.38
CA ASP A 238 16.38 -12.22 6.52
C ASP A 238 15.64 -12.25 5.16
N PHE A 239 15.81 -11.20 4.35
CA PHE A 239 15.25 -11.14 2.99
C PHE A 239 15.92 -12.16 2.04
N VAL A 240 17.23 -12.38 2.17
CA VAL A 240 17.93 -13.42 1.43
C VAL A 240 17.42 -14.82 1.81
N GLU A 241 17.11 -15.04 3.09
CA GLU A 241 16.46 -16.27 3.54
C GLU A 241 15.07 -16.45 2.93
N LEU A 242 14.21 -15.43 2.99
CA LEU A 242 12.89 -15.47 2.35
C LEU A 242 12.98 -15.74 0.85
N HIS A 243 13.90 -15.08 0.14
CA HIS A 243 14.12 -15.31 -1.28
C HIS A 243 14.45 -16.78 -1.57
N LYS A 244 15.33 -17.41 -0.76
CA LYS A 244 15.64 -18.84 -0.88
C LYS A 244 14.42 -19.74 -0.66
N LEU A 245 13.49 -19.37 0.22
CA LEU A 245 12.25 -20.12 0.41
C LEU A 245 11.31 -19.99 -0.79
N LEU A 246 11.16 -18.78 -1.33
CA LEU A 246 10.34 -18.54 -2.52
C LEU A 246 10.85 -19.37 -3.71
N GLN A 247 12.17 -19.38 -3.95
CA GLN A 247 12.81 -20.18 -5.00
C GLN A 247 12.62 -21.70 -4.83
N LYS A 248 12.39 -22.19 -3.61
CA LYS A 248 12.15 -23.63 -3.33
C LYS A 248 10.68 -24.02 -3.37
N SER A 249 9.77 -23.06 -3.51
CA SER A 249 8.33 -23.28 -3.47
C SER A 249 7.70 -23.16 -4.87
N ALA A 250 6.37 -23.18 -4.96
CA ALA A 250 5.65 -22.85 -6.20
C ALA A 250 5.82 -21.36 -6.61
N PHE A 251 6.40 -20.53 -5.74
CA PHE A 251 6.58 -19.09 -5.90
C PHE A 251 7.94 -18.69 -6.49
N GLN A 252 8.58 -19.52 -7.32
CA GLN A 252 9.89 -19.23 -7.94
C GLN A 252 9.95 -17.89 -8.69
N ASN A 253 8.82 -17.49 -9.30
CA ASN A 253 8.70 -16.25 -10.06
C ASN A 253 7.94 -15.15 -9.28
N ALA A 254 7.59 -15.39 -8.01
CA ALA A 254 6.91 -14.40 -7.20
C ALA A 254 7.83 -13.22 -6.91
N LYS A 255 7.22 -12.04 -6.82
CA LYS A 255 7.94 -10.81 -6.56
C LYS A 255 8.16 -10.61 -5.07
N LEU A 256 9.33 -10.06 -4.73
CA LEU A 256 9.72 -9.74 -3.37
C LEU A 256 10.02 -8.24 -3.27
N TYR A 257 9.32 -7.54 -2.40
CA TYR A 257 9.47 -6.10 -2.19
C TYR A 257 9.89 -5.81 -0.75
N GLY A 258 10.61 -4.72 -0.55
CA GLY A 258 11.07 -4.32 0.79
C GLY A 258 12.02 -3.13 0.75
N PRO A 259 12.45 -2.59 1.90
CA PRO A 259 12.19 -3.08 3.26
C PRO A 259 11.01 -2.39 3.97
N ASP A 260 10.13 -1.69 3.24
CA ASP A 260 8.98 -0.95 3.79
C ASP A 260 9.36 -0.02 4.94
N ILE A 261 10.48 0.69 4.78
CA ILE A 261 10.94 1.67 5.77
C ILE A 261 10.01 2.88 5.83
N GLY A 262 9.94 3.50 7.01
CA GLY A 262 9.27 4.79 7.18
C GLY A 262 9.99 5.94 6.46
N GLN A 263 9.60 7.18 6.79
CA GLN A 263 10.21 8.38 6.19
C GLN A 263 11.75 8.41 6.32
N PRO A 264 12.48 8.90 5.29
CA PRO A 264 13.95 8.86 5.19
C PRO A 264 14.66 9.87 6.12
N ARG A 265 14.51 9.67 7.43
CA ARG A 265 15.23 10.39 8.49
C ARG A 265 16.57 9.70 8.77
N GLY A 266 17.48 10.36 9.49
CA GLY A 266 18.88 9.91 9.63
C GLY A 266 19.07 8.43 9.99
N LYS A 267 18.39 7.93 11.03
CA LYS A 267 18.46 6.50 11.41
C LYS A 267 17.84 5.57 10.37
N THR A 268 16.73 5.95 9.76
CA THR A 268 16.05 5.19 8.71
C THR A 268 16.94 5.06 7.46
N VAL A 269 17.61 6.14 7.05
CA VAL A 269 18.55 6.12 5.92
C VAL A 269 19.76 5.23 6.20
N LYS A 270 20.26 5.22 7.43
CA LYS A 270 21.34 4.30 7.83
C LYS A 270 20.89 2.84 7.70
N LEU A 271 19.70 2.50 8.21
CA LEU A 271 19.11 1.17 8.08
C LEU A 271 18.95 0.79 6.61
N LEU A 272 18.40 1.68 5.78
CA LEU A 272 18.23 1.44 4.34
C LEU A 272 19.55 1.13 3.64
N ARG A 273 20.61 1.92 3.90
CA ARG A 273 21.93 1.68 3.30
C ARG A 273 22.47 0.31 3.66
N SER A 274 22.42 -0.07 4.95
CA SER A 274 22.86 -1.40 5.38
C SER A 274 22.00 -2.52 4.80
N PHE A 275 20.69 -2.31 4.68
CA PHE A 275 19.77 -3.25 4.07
C PHE A 275 20.09 -3.49 2.60
N LEU A 276 20.21 -2.42 1.81
CA LEU A 276 20.51 -2.55 0.38
C LEU A 276 21.89 -3.18 0.12
N LYS A 277 22.83 -3.01 1.05
CA LYS A 277 24.14 -3.68 0.97
C LYS A 277 24.03 -5.21 1.12
N ALA A 278 23.13 -5.70 1.96
CA ALA A 278 23.01 -7.13 2.27
C ALA A 278 21.91 -7.83 1.44
N GLY A 279 20.72 -7.24 1.33
CA GLY A 279 19.54 -7.83 0.67
C GLY A 279 19.03 -7.07 -0.55
N GLY A 280 19.74 -6.04 -1.03
CA GLY A 280 19.27 -5.21 -2.14
C GLY A 280 19.17 -5.94 -3.49
N GLU A 281 19.90 -7.05 -3.66
CA GLU A 281 19.89 -7.86 -4.89
C GLU A 281 18.60 -8.69 -5.03
N VAL A 282 18.08 -9.22 -3.92
CA VAL A 282 16.97 -10.19 -3.93
C VAL A 282 15.58 -9.56 -4.01
N ILE A 283 15.46 -8.25 -3.78
CA ILE A 283 14.20 -7.50 -3.92
C ILE A 283 13.99 -7.05 -5.37
N ASP A 284 12.76 -7.11 -5.89
CA ASP A 284 12.40 -6.57 -7.21
C ASP A 284 12.29 -5.03 -7.17
N SER A 285 11.71 -4.49 -6.09
CA SER A 285 11.54 -3.05 -5.87
C SER A 285 11.86 -2.67 -4.43
N LEU A 286 12.46 -1.51 -4.26
CA LEU A 286 12.63 -0.85 -2.96
C LEU A 286 11.32 -0.20 -2.55
N THR A 287 10.80 -0.53 -1.37
CA THR A 287 9.61 0.09 -0.78
C THR A 287 9.96 1.01 0.39
N TRP A 288 9.28 2.15 0.46
CA TRP A 288 9.38 3.12 1.56
C TRP A 288 8.05 3.84 1.76
N HIS A 289 7.87 4.47 2.92
CA HIS A 289 6.62 5.11 3.30
C HIS A 289 6.76 6.62 3.43
N HIS A 290 5.67 7.32 3.13
CA HIS A 290 5.58 8.77 3.30
C HIS A 290 4.21 9.23 3.81
N TYR A 291 4.24 10.13 4.77
CA TYR A 291 3.08 10.86 5.27
C TYR A 291 3.49 12.31 5.45
N TYR A 292 2.70 13.25 4.95
CA TYR A 292 3.01 14.67 5.05
C TYR A 292 2.96 15.14 6.50
N LEU A 293 1.89 14.75 7.20
CA LEU A 293 1.52 15.35 8.48
C LEU A 293 1.27 14.32 9.58
N ASN A 294 1.16 14.82 10.81
CA ASN A 294 0.63 14.09 11.95
C ASN A 294 -0.87 14.34 12.06
N GLY A 295 -1.69 13.29 11.96
CA GLY A 295 -3.14 13.42 11.97
C GLY A 295 -3.72 14.09 13.21
N ARG A 296 -2.98 14.09 14.33
CA ARG A 296 -3.43 14.64 15.61
C ARG A 296 -3.36 16.18 15.70
N VAL A 297 -2.53 16.80 14.87
CA VAL A 297 -2.23 18.24 14.95
C VAL A 297 -2.30 18.95 13.61
N ALA A 298 -2.57 18.22 12.53
CA ALA A 298 -2.69 18.79 11.19
C ALA A 298 -3.85 19.78 11.12
N THR A 299 -3.62 20.88 10.42
CA THR A 299 -4.59 21.96 10.22
C THR A 299 -5.07 21.99 8.78
N LYS A 300 -6.13 22.78 8.52
CA LYS A 300 -6.62 23.01 7.16
C LYS A 300 -5.57 23.71 6.30
N GLU A 301 -4.84 24.64 6.90
CA GLU A 301 -3.78 25.43 6.25
C GLU A 301 -2.63 24.52 5.80
N ASP A 302 -2.27 23.52 6.61
CA ASP A 302 -1.26 22.52 6.23
C ASP A 302 -1.67 21.73 4.98
N PHE A 303 -2.95 21.42 4.81
CA PHE A 303 -3.50 20.69 3.65
C PHE A 303 -3.44 21.49 2.34
N LEU A 304 -3.29 22.81 2.44
CA LEU A 304 -3.24 23.74 1.31
C LEU A 304 -1.86 24.36 1.09
N SER A 305 -0.90 24.04 1.97
CA SER A 305 0.43 24.65 1.97
C SER A 305 1.34 24.00 0.92
N SER A 306 1.90 24.81 0.01
CA SER A 306 2.93 24.37 -0.93
C SER A 306 4.19 23.89 -0.22
N ASP A 307 4.56 24.53 0.89
CA ASP A 307 5.76 24.15 1.66
C ASP A 307 5.62 22.74 2.24
N VAL A 308 4.42 22.36 2.68
CA VAL A 308 4.12 21.01 3.13
C VAL A 308 4.24 20.03 1.97
N LEU A 309 3.69 20.37 0.79
CA LEU A 309 3.78 19.52 -0.40
C LEU A 309 5.23 19.29 -0.84
N ASP A 310 6.08 20.33 -0.78
CA ASP A 310 7.48 20.27 -1.17
C ASP A 310 8.34 19.37 -0.27
N THR A 311 7.91 19.11 0.97
CA THR A 311 8.61 18.15 1.85
C THR A 311 8.68 16.74 1.25
N PHE A 312 7.71 16.37 0.40
CA PHE A 312 7.72 15.09 -0.29
C PHE A 312 8.89 14.99 -1.26
N ILE A 313 9.17 16.07 -2.02
CA ILE A 313 10.27 16.12 -2.99
C ILE A 313 11.61 15.85 -2.31
N LEU A 314 11.84 16.45 -1.14
CA LEU A 314 13.06 16.23 -0.35
C LEU A 314 13.20 14.78 0.10
N SER A 315 12.10 14.13 0.47
CA SER A 315 12.10 12.72 0.85
C SER A 315 12.40 11.80 -0.33
N VAL A 316 11.78 12.06 -1.49
CA VAL A 316 12.04 11.34 -2.75
C VAL A 316 13.50 11.45 -3.15
N GLN A 317 14.07 12.66 -3.15
CA GLN A 317 15.48 12.88 -3.51
C GLN A 317 16.44 12.09 -2.62
N LYS A 318 16.17 12.00 -1.31
CA LYS A 318 16.98 11.21 -0.37
C LYS A 318 16.94 9.72 -0.70
N ILE A 319 15.74 9.17 -0.94
CA ILE A 319 15.58 7.75 -1.28
C ILE A 319 16.25 7.44 -2.62
N LEU A 320 16.02 8.25 -3.65
CA LEU A 320 16.61 8.03 -4.97
C LEU A 320 18.14 8.15 -4.93
N LYS A 321 18.69 9.09 -4.15
CA LYS A 321 20.14 9.20 -3.94
C LYS A 321 20.70 7.93 -3.32
N VAL A 322 20.12 7.47 -2.21
CA VAL A 322 20.58 6.24 -1.54
C VAL A 322 20.46 5.04 -2.47
N THR A 323 19.35 4.89 -3.18
CA THR A 323 19.12 3.78 -4.11
C THR A 323 20.13 3.79 -5.24
N LYS A 324 20.37 4.96 -5.86
CA LYS A 324 21.35 5.12 -6.93
C LYS A 324 22.77 4.79 -6.48
N GLU A 325 23.12 5.11 -5.24
CA GLU A 325 24.45 4.82 -4.67
C GLU A 325 24.62 3.33 -4.31
N MET A 326 23.58 2.68 -3.78
CA MET A 326 23.68 1.33 -3.23
C MET A 326 23.29 0.23 -4.23
N THR A 327 22.23 0.45 -5.02
CA THR A 327 21.65 -0.52 -5.97
C THR A 327 21.16 0.20 -7.24
N PRO A 328 22.09 0.68 -8.09
CA PRO A 328 21.74 1.44 -9.30
C PRO A 328 20.72 0.72 -10.19
N GLY A 329 19.69 1.44 -10.64
CA GLY A 329 18.64 0.91 -11.52
C GLY A 329 17.52 0.13 -10.82
N LYS A 330 17.61 -0.11 -9.49
CA LYS A 330 16.52 -0.72 -8.72
C LYS A 330 15.27 0.17 -8.77
N LYS A 331 14.10 -0.44 -8.96
CA LYS A 331 12.81 0.26 -8.93
C LYS A 331 12.50 0.74 -7.52
N VAL A 332 11.87 1.90 -7.40
CA VAL A 332 11.54 2.54 -6.13
C VAL A 332 10.04 2.78 -6.07
N TRP A 333 9.39 2.24 -5.05
CA TRP A 333 7.94 2.30 -4.85
C TRP A 333 7.62 2.94 -3.49
N LEU A 334 6.49 3.65 -3.44
CA LEU A 334 5.88 4.09 -2.18
C LEU A 334 5.01 2.91 -1.74
N GLY A 335 5.46 2.14 -0.75
CA GLY A 335 4.74 0.96 -0.25
C GLY A 335 3.52 1.34 0.59
N GLU A 336 3.55 2.52 1.21
CA GLU A 336 2.46 3.05 2.02
C GLU A 336 2.54 4.59 2.03
N THR A 337 1.42 5.25 1.72
CA THR A 337 1.37 6.71 1.77
C THR A 337 -0.04 7.23 2.02
N SER A 338 -0.14 8.39 2.65
CA SER A 338 -1.38 9.15 2.80
C SER A 338 -1.08 10.61 3.19
N SER A 339 -2.13 11.40 3.40
CA SER A 339 -2.05 12.78 3.90
C SER A 339 -1.36 12.85 5.27
N ALA A 340 -1.83 12.07 6.24
CA ALA A 340 -1.38 12.16 7.62
C ALA A 340 -1.31 10.78 8.31
N TYR A 341 -0.25 10.55 9.09
CA TYR A 341 -0.11 9.31 9.85
C TYR A 341 -1.01 9.29 11.08
N GLY A 342 -1.24 8.10 11.65
CA GLY A 342 -2.03 7.92 12.86
C GLY A 342 -3.53 7.79 12.61
N GLY A 343 -3.91 7.24 11.45
CA GLY A 343 -5.31 7.07 11.03
C GLY A 343 -5.87 8.23 10.20
N GLY A 344 -5.03 9.22 9.86
CA GLY A 344 -5.46 10.43 9.17
C GLY A 344 -5.76 11.59 10.12
N ALA A 345 -5.94 12.77 9.54
CA ALA A 345 -6.38 13.98 10.23
C ALA A 345 -7.91 14.05 10.20
N PRO A 346 -8.59 14.07 11.37
CA PRO A 346 -10.05 14.14 11.46
C PRO A 346 -10.62 15.34 10.70
N LEU A 347 -11.71 15.14 9.97
CA LEU A 347 -12.41 16.17 9.18
C LEU A 347 -11.56 16.82 8.07
N LEU A 348 -10.40 16.24 7.74
CA LEU A 348 -9.49 16.75 6.72
C LEU A 348 -9.10 15.66 5.72
N SER A 349 -8.65 14.49 6.21
CA SER A 349 -8.12 13.42 5.35
C SER A 349 -9.16 12.69 4.52
N ASP A 350 -10.44 12.81 4.88
CA ASP A 350 -11.61 12.27 4.21
C ASP A 350 -12.35 13.33 3.37
N THR A 351 -11.74 14.49 3.13
CA THR A 351 -12.36 15.62 2.42
C THR A 351 -11.73 15.88 1.05
N PHE A 352 -12.36 16.74 0.27
CA PHE A 352 -11.81 17.24 -0.99
C PHE A 352 -10.41 17.87 -0.84
N ALA A 353 -10.10 18.50 0.30
CA ALA A 353 -8.81 19.12 0.54
C ALA A 353 -7.64 18.11 0.55
N ALA A 354 -7.89 16.86 0.93
CA ALA A 354 -6.87 15.81 0.86
C ALA A 354 -6.42 15.51 -0.60
N GLY A 355 -7.24 15.87 -1.59
CA GLY A 355 -6.95 15.71 -3.01
C GLY A 355 -5.70 16.47 -3.46
N PHE A 356 -5.39 17.62 -2.85
CA PHE A 356 -4.19 18.40 -3.18
C PHE A 356 -2.90 17.62 -2.88
N MET A 357 -2.82 16.99 -1.70
CA MET A 357 -1.69 16.14 -1.30
C MET A 357 -1.60 14.87 -2.16
N TRP A 358 -2.74 14.25 -2.45
CA TRP A 358 -2.79 13.01 -3.22
C TRP A 358 -2.33 13.20 -4.66
N ILE A 359 -2.89 14.19 -5.38
CA ILE A 359 -2.55 14.46 -6.78
C ILE A 359 -1.10 14.95 -6.89
N THR A 360 -0.68 15.88 -6.02
CA THR A 360 0.69 16.41 -6.06
C THR A 360 1.73 15.34 -5.75
N GLY A 361 1.46 14.48 -4.76
CA GLY A 361 2.31 13.33 -4.44
C GLY A 361 2.42 12.37 -5.62
N SER A 362 1.28 12.02 -6.23
CA SER A 362 1.22 11.13 -7.39
C SER A 362 1.99 11.69 -8.60
N LEU A 363 1.79 12.97 -8.94
CA LEU A 363 2.51 13.62 -10.03
C LEU A 363 4.01 13.69 -9.75
N SER A 364 4.40 14.03 -8.51
CA SER A 364 5.79 14.06 -8.09
C SER A 364 6.46 12.68 -8.17
N CYS A 365 5.77 11.60 -7.82
CA CYS A 365 6.26 10.24 -8.06
C CYS A 365 6.48 9.98 -9.55
N SER A 366 5.48 10.24 -10.40
CA SER A 366 5.54 9.93 -11.83
C SER A 366 6.67 10.64 -12.58
N ARG A 367 7.06 11.84 -12.13
CA ARG A 367 8.17 12.61 -12.73
C ARG A 367 9.55 12.07 -12.34
N ASN A 368 9.66 11.45 -11.17
CA ASN A 368 10.94 11.09 -10.57
C ASN A 368 11.30 9.59 -10.69
N TRP A 369 10.34 8.71 -10.98
CA TRP A 369 10.48 7.24 -10.85
C TRP A 369 10.34 6.44 -12.14
#